data_AF-A0A931JAB7-F1
#
_entry.id   AF-A0A931JAB7-F1
#
_cell.length_a   1.000
_cell.length_b   1.000
_cell.length_c   1.000
_cell.angle_alpha   90.00
_cell.angle_beta   90.00
_cell.angle_gamma   90.00
#
_symmetry.space_group_name_H-M   'P 1'
#
loop_
_entity.id
_entity.type
_entity.pdbx_description
1 polymer ?
#
loop_
_entity_poly.entity_id
_entity_poly.type
_entity_poly.pdbx_seq_one_letter_code
_entity_poly.pdbx_strand_id
1 'polypeptide(L)'
;MQIPSARTVSTLILLGLLLACGGGRERAEAPQSQPLARLHSPATARAPAEDCAGSTPRHAGPVGLRQVGEHCLRSFEPLLPAAAPSGPQRRTAATAPMTVNELFDWAELRYSNFFPSKQSTRSLSPYQYRYYPESGNHVAVTASDGKVWVQGPMSDGALLYVGQMADFVCLVKPLTEGCAPPKTCNAPASWVVAGNTCNPGQGQPSTLTEGSQYTFVDPTPPATGTATFACENGALVQRAGARCEVPPPNACNTSDLSWTVSGVQCKANANEPTQLPWGESHTFLASSTTIGSITLRCDIGSLTQVSPPTCASTVPVFCTSTSPSWTVDGATCNAEDLVPLLAEGSTYKFKDSLGETTGTASYVCRSGSLEPLGDAECKQIPHMRDSFGGDGGASDGGASGDGSAGDGAPIVGGQVRVEDMNGRTAFATTDSQGYYRVKLTGMVPPLVLSVTRSDGVVRRSFSTQALRINGYIFMGITGLTDKMASDIARASGQSGAAGLTPAMLAANPSAITAALEALRNDPVVSNALTIAGVNPSSFDPLYTPFRLDGTGYDKALDLLVVTVDASGATVVKSVDCPAPSSWTVGNLTCVPDPSDPLIVPNDRSVVFHDTRAPNTGTAAFSCLKAVLYGPILPSCK
;
A
#
# COMPACT_ATOMS: atom_id res chain seq x y z
N MET A 1 13.46 -43.51 -14.11
CA MET A 1 14.66 -44.28 -13.72
C MET A 1 14.92 -43.97 -12.26
N GLN A 2 14.82 -45.00 -11.41
CA GLN A 2 15.23 -45.14 -10.00
C GLN A 2 14.69 -44.18 -8.90
N ILE A 3 13.73 -44.74 -8.14
CA ILE A 3 13.61 -44.72 -6.67
C ILE A 3 14.62 -45.80 -6.11
N PRO A 4 14.95 -46.05 -4.82
CA PRO A 4 14.62 -45.43 -3.50
C PRO A 4 15.80 -45.31 -2.48
N SER A 5 15.45 -44.95 -1.22
CA SER A 5 15.77 -45.71 0.02
C SER A 5 16.61 -44.91 1.05
N ALA A 6 16.52 -45.04 2.38
CA ALA A 6 15.53 -45.44 3.39
C ALA A 6 16.26 -45.38 4.75
N ARG A 7 15.51 -45.18 5.86
CA ARG A 7 15.84 -45.55 7.27
C ARG A 7 16.99 -44.76 7.94
N THR A 8 16.94 -44.40 9.23
CA THR A 8 16.97 -45.33 10.38
C THR A 8 16.67 -44.59 11.70
N VAL A 9 16.18 -45.37 12.67
CA VAL A 9 15.73 -45.05 14.03
C VAL A 9 16.89 -45.18 15.05
N SER A 10 16.68 -44.66 16.28
CA SER A 10 17.34 -45.03 17.56
C SER A 10 18.72 -44.41 17.90
N THR A 11 19.15 -44.12 19.13
CA THR A 11 18.66 -43.93 20.53
C THR A 11 19.93 -43.53 21.37
N LEU A 12 19.79 -43.03 22.62
CA LEU A 12 20.78 -43.01 23.74
C LEU A 12 21.89 -41.90 23.67
N ILE A 13 22.42 -41.25 24.72
CA ILE A 13 22.35 -41.35 26.20
C ILE A 13 23.17 -40.18 26.86
N LEU A 14 22.75 -39.78 28.08
CA LEU A 14 23.47 -39.28 29.29
C LEU A 14 24.36 -38.01 29.40
N LEU A 15 24.26 -37.52 30.65
CA LEU A 15 25.22 -36.83 31.56
C LEU A 15 25.32 -35.29 31.45
N GLY A 16 25.26 -34.48 32.52
CA GLY A 16 25.14 -34.69 33.97
C GLY A 16 25.86 -33.56 34.77
N LEU A 17 25.48 -33.39 36.06
CA LEU A 17 26.02 -32.59 37.20
C LEU A 17 25.18 -31.36 37.64
N LEU A 18 24.52 -31.29 38.83
CA LEU A 18 24.89 -31.38 40.29
C LEU A 18 25.63 -30.12 40.80
N LEU A 19 25.34 -29.40 41.90
CA LEU A 19 24.82 -29.61 43.29
C LEU A 19 24.19 -28.26 43.82
N ALA A 20 23.45 -28.10 44.93
CA ALA A 20 23.70 -28.53 46.33
C ALA A 20 22.51 -28.32 47.31
N CYS A 21 22.44 -29.23 48.32
CA CYS A 21 22.03 -29.16 49.76
C CYS A 21 20.77 -28.39 50.22
N GLY A 22 19.93 -28.84 51.16
CA GLY A 22 19.89 -30.01 52.07
C GLY A 22 18.98 -29.68 53.28
N GLY A 23 18.23 -30.65 53.82
CA GLY A 23 17.55 -30.50 55.12
C GLY A 23 16.33 -31.39 55.38
N GLY A 24 16.51 -32.47 56.16
CA GLY A 24 15.55 -32.92 57.18
C GLY A 24 14.32 -33.73 56.76
N ARG A 25 14.46 -35.06 56.71
CA ARG A 25 13.34 -36.03 56.80
C ARG A 25 13.04 -36.29 58.27
N GLU A 26 11.86 -35.89 58.76
CA GLU A 26 11.26 -36.43 59.98
C GLU A 26 10.24 -37.54 59.64
N ARG A 27 10.29 -38.58 60.46
CA ARG A 27 9.46 -39.78 60.38
C ARG A 27 8.01 -39.41 60.65
N ALA A 28 7.11 -39.72 59.73
CA ALA A 28 5.67 -39.69 59.98
C ALA A 28 5.32 -40.81 60.98
N GLU A 29 5.01 -40.37 62.19
CA GLU A 29 4.49 -41.16 63.30
C GLU A 29 3.11 -41.72 62.96
N ALA A 30 2.86 -42.97 63.36
CA ALA A 30 1.57 -43.62 63.16
C ALA A 30 0.44 -42.77 63.80
N PRO A 31 -0.70 -42.58 63.13
CA PRO A 31 -1.79 -41.78 63.68
C PRO A 31 -2.35 -42.47 64.92
N GLN A 32 -2.16 -41.81 66.06
CA GLN A 32 -2.74 -42.16 67.34
C GLN A 32 -4.27 -42.19 67.19
N SER A 33 -4.88 -43.27 67.69
CA SER A 33 -6.32 -43.46 67.78
C SER A 33 -7.00 -42.26 68.46
N GLN A 34 -7.71 -41.44 67.69
CA GLN A 34 -8.58 -40.41 68.25
C GLN A 34 -9.68 -41.08 69.09
N PRO A 35 -9.96 -40.62 70.32
CA PRO A 35 -11.03 -41.19 71.13
C PRO A 35 -12.37 -40.95 70.42
N LEU A 36 -13.10 -42.02 70.11
CA LEU A 36 -14.48 -41.97 69.64
C LEU A 36 -15.28 -41.00 70.53
N ALA A 37 -15.83 -39.93 69.95
CA ALA A 37 -16.70 -39.00 70.65
C ALA A 37 -17.85 -39.82 71.28
N ARG A 38 -17.92 -39.85 72.62
CA ARG A 38 -18.91 -40.66 73.33
C ARG A 38 -20.32 -40.12 73.06
N LEU A 39 -21.21 -40.98 72.57
CA LEU A 39 -22.63 -40.69 72.47
C LEU A 39 -23.20 -40.42 73.87
N HIS A 40 -23.83 -39.25 74.07
CA HIS A 40 -24.32 -38.82 75.38
C HIS A 40 -25.60 -39.57 75.78
N SER A 41 -25.87 -39.62 77.10
CA SER A 41 -27.09 -40.26 77.61
C SER A 41 -28.34 -39.45 77.21
N PRO A 42 -29.52 -40.07 76.99
CA PRO A 42 -30.73 -39.33 76.60
C PRO A 42 -31.13 -38.21 77.57
N ALA A 43 -30.76 -38.33 78.84
CA ALA A 43 -31.04 -37.33 79.87
C ALA A 43 -30.38 -35.97 79.57
N THR A 44 -29.25 -35.93 78.84
CA THR A 44 -28.56 -34.68 78.51
C THR A 44 -29.30 -33.83 77.47
N ALA A 45 -30.28 -34.41 76.77
CA ALA A 45 -31.12 -33.67 75.82
C ALA A 45 -32.31 -32.95 76.50
N ARG A 46 -32.52 -33.16 77.80
CA ARG A 46 -33.62 -32.52 78.55
C ARG A 46 -33.31 -31.03 78.78
N ALA A 47 -34.31 -30.20 78.53
CA ALA A 47 -34.35 -28.80 78.93
C ALA A 47 -35.33 -28.62 80.12
N PRO A 48 -35.23 -27.51 80.87
CA PRO A 48 -36.26 -27.11 81.84
C PRO A 48 -37.67 -27.16 81.23
N ALA A 49 -38.66 -27.63 82.00
CA ALA A 49 -40.02 -27.83 81.50
C ALA A 49 -40.68 -26.51 81.07
N GLU A 50 -40.37 -25.40 81.76
CA GLU A 50 -40.85 -24.06 81.41
C GLU A 50 -40.41 -23.59 80.00
N ASP A 51 -39.28 -24.07 79.47
CA ASP A 51 -38.75 -23.61 78.20
C ASP A 51 -39.59 -24.08 77.00
N CYS A 52 -40.31 -25.20 77.15
CA CYS A 52 -41.29 -25.66 76.15
C CYS A 52 -42.67 -25.01 76.31
N ALA A 53 -42.95 -24.32 77.43
CA ALA A 53 -44.25 -23.70 77.71
C ALA A 53 -44.32 -22.21 77.28
N GLY A 54 -43.19 -21.58 76.93
CA GLY A 54 -43.12 -20.19 76.49
C GLY A 54 -43.43 -20.00 74.99
N SER A 55 -44.28 -19.02 74.66
CA SER A 55 -44.70 -18.68 73.28
C SER A 55 -43.68 -17.86 72.46
N THR A 56 -42.39 -17.89 72.82
CA THR A 56 -41.33 -17.17 72.09
C THR A 56 -40.18 -18.13 71.75
N PRO A 57 -39.91 -18.44 70.46
CA PRO A 57 -38.78 -19.26 70.06
C PRO A 57 -37.49 -18.51 70.37
N ARG A 58 -36.72 -18.96 71.37
CA ARG A 58 -35.58 -18.20 71.89
C ARG A 58 -34.22 -18.62 71.33
N HIS A 59 -34.16 -19.37 70.23
CA HIS A 59 -32.90 -19.80 69.62
C HIS A 59 -32.94 -19.56 68.10
N ALA A 60 -32.04 -18.71 67.61
CA ALA A 60 -31.76 -18.56 66.18
C ALA A 60 -30.72 -19.62 65.79
N GLY A 61 -31.18 -20.68 65.10
CA GLY A 61 -30.33 -21.80 64.69
C GLY A 61 -31.15 -23.08 64.48
N PRO A 62 -30.55 -24.17 63.99
CA PRO A 62 -31.24 -25.42 63.67
C PRO A 62 -31.69 -26.24 64.91
N VAL A 63 -31.40 -25.75 66.12
CA VAL A 63 -31.73 -26.41 67.38
C VAL A 63 -32.93 -25.71 68.04
N GLY A 64 -34.04 -26.44 68.15
CA GLY A 64 -35.28 -26.02 68.81
C GLY A 64 -35.55 -26.77 70.11
N LEU A 65 -36.72 -26.51 70.70
CA LEU A 65 -37.24 -27.22 71.88
C LEU A 65 -38.59 -27.87 71.52
N ARG A 66 -38.80 -29.12 71.96
CA ARG A 66 -40.02 -29.87 71.68
C ARG A 66 -40.50 -30.61 72.93
N GLN A 67 -41.79 -30.41 73.25
CA GLN A 67 -42.47 -31.20 74.27
C GLN A 67 -42.72 -32.63 73.75
N VAL A 68 -42.15 -33.64 74.43
CA VAL A 68 -42.29 -35.07 74.08
C VAL A 68 -42.67 -35.84 75.34
N GLY A 69 -43.95 -36.20 75.46
CA GLY A 69 -44.50 -36.72 76.72
C GLY A 69 -44.39 -35.67 77.84
N GLU A 70 -43.93 -36.08 79.01
CA GLU A 70 -43.71 -35.20 80.17
C GLU A 70 -42.35 -34.46 80.15
N HIS A 71 -41.59 -34.54 79.04
CA HIS A 71 -40.24 -33.98 78.98
C HIS A 71 -40.12 -32.94 77.86
N CYS A 72 -39.49 -31.81 78.19
CA CYS A 72 -39.03 -30.82 77.22
C CYS A 72 -37.64 -31.26 76.70
N LEU A 73 -37.51 -31.49 75.39
CA LEU A 73 -36.28 -31.98 74.77
C LEU A 73 -35.73 -30.97 73.77
N ARG A 74 -34.41 -30.83 73.71
CA ARG A 74 -33.72 -30.13 72.61
C ARG A 74 -33.86 -30.96 71.33
N SER A 75 -34.32 -30.34 70.25
CA SER A 75 -34.60 -31.00 68.97
C SER A 75 -33.84 -30.38 67.82
N PHE A 76 -33.54 -31.17 66.78
CA PHE A 76 -32.87 -30.67 65.58
C PHE A 76 -33.90 -30.55 64.44
N GLU A 77 -34.34 -29.32 64.17
CA GLU A 77 -35.41 -29.02 63.21
C GLU A 77 -35.15 -29.54 61.80
N PRO A 78 -33.92 -29.46 61.23
CA PRO A 78 -33.67 -29.91 59.86
C PRO A 78 -33.93 -31.40 59.60
N LEU A 79 -34.00 -32.22 60.64
CA LEU A 79 -34.26 -33.66 60.55
C LEU A 79 -35.60 -34.09 61.16
N LEU A 80 -36.44 -33.14 61.56
CA LEU A 80 -37.78 -33.47 62.06
C LEU A 80 -38.67 -33.97 60.89
N PRO A 81 -39.36 -35.11 61.07
CA PRO A 81 -40.40 -35.53 60.14
C PRO A 81 -41.61 -34.61 60.29
N ALA A 82 -42.33 -34.37 59.18
CA ALA A 82 -43.64 -33.71 59.23
C ALA A 82 -44.57 -34.50 60.16
N ALA A 83 -45.37 -33.82 60.97
CA ALA A 83 -46.27 -34.48 61.92
C ALA A 83 -47.12 -35.55 61.22
N ALA A 84 -47.06 -36.79 61.71
CA ALA A 84 -47.89 -37.86 61.17
C ALA A 84 -49.38 -37.49 61.32
N PRO A 85 -50.23 -37.78 60.32
CA PRO A 85 -51.66 -37.52 60.42
C PRO A 85 -52.25 -38.37 61.56
N SER A 86 -52.81 -37.71 62.58
CA SER A 86 -53.51 -38.34 63.70
C SER A 86 -54.91 -38.82 63.28
N GLY A 87 -54.95 -39.90 62.50
CA GLY A 87 -56.17 -40.64 62.17
C GLY A 87 -56.17 -42.03 62.80
N PRO A 88 -57.34 -42.60 63.18
CA PRO A 88 -57.41 -43.95 63.73
C PRO A 88 -57.10 -44.97 62.62
N GLN A 89 -55.89 -45.54 62.64
CA GLN A 89 -55.50 -46.62 61.73
C GLN A 89 -56.23 -47.91 62.11
N ARG A 90 -57.08 -48.39 61.19
CA ARG A 90 -57.79 -49.66 61.25
C ARG A 90 -56.75 -50.79 61.13
N ARG A 91 -56.60 -51.62 62.17
CA ARG A 91 -55.66 -52.76 62.18
C ARG A 91 -56.16 -53.88 61.27
N THR A 92 -55.40 -54.27 60.26
CA THR A 92 -55.29 -55.67 59.77
C THR A 92 -54.14 -55.83 58.76
N ALA A 93 -53.50 -57.01 58.82
CA ALA A 93 -52.35 -57.53 58.04
C ALA A 93 -50.96 -56.88 58.26
N ALA A 94 -50.01 -57.70 58.70
CA ALA A 94 -48.69 -57.31 59.18
C ALA A 94 -47.67 -57.13 58.03
N THR A 95 -47.48 -55.90 57.59
CA THR A 95 -46.22 -55.47 56.98
C THR A 95 -45.14 -55.45 58.07
N ALA A 96 -43.96 -56.00 57.81
CA ALA A 96 -42.87 -55.99 58.79
C ALA A 96 -42.58 -54.54 59.25
N PRO A 97 -42.51 -54.29 60.57
CA PRO A 97 -42.25 -52.95 61.09
C PRO A 97 -40.91 -52.44 60.58
N MET A 98 -40.83 -51.14 60.30
CA MET A 98 -39.59 -50.50 59.87
C MET A 98 -38.46 -50.80 60.87
N THR A 99 -37.35 -51.34 60.39
CA THR A 99 -36.18 -51.64 61.21
C THR A 99 -35.29 -50.41 61.38
N VAL A 100 -34.45 -50.40 62.42
CA VAL A 100 -33.47 -49.32 62.64
C VAL A 100 -32.50 -49.21 61.46
N ASN A 101 -32.11 -50.33 60.84
CA ASN A 101 -31.27 -50.32 59.65
C ASN A 101 -31.95 -49.65 58.45
N GLU A 102 -33.24 -49.90 58.22
CA GLU A 102 -33.97 -49.25 57.12
C GLU A 102 -34.09 -47.74 57.33
N LEU A 103 -34.30 -47.29 58.58
CA LEU A 103 -34.30 -45.87 58.91
C LEU A 103 -32.92 -45.23 58.66
N PHE A 104 -31.84 -45.88 59.07
CA PHE A 104 -30.49 -45.36 58.89
C PHE A 104 -30.06 -45.37 57.44
N ASP A 105 -30.34 -46.43 56.69
CA ASP A 105 -30.07 -46.51 55.24
C ASP A 105 -30.84 -45.41 54.49
N TRP A 106 -32.09 -45.14 54.87
CA TRP A 106 -32.86 -44.02 54.31
C TRP A 106 -32.25 -42.66 54.68
N ALA A 107 -31.78 -42.49 55.92
CA ALA A 107 -31.16 -41.26 56.37
C ALA A 107 -29.83 -40.97 55.64
N GLU A 108 -29.01 -41.98 55.35
CA GLU A 108 -27.79 -41.88 54.54
C GLU A 108 -28.09 -41.38 53.12
N LEU A 109 -29.18 -41.87 52.52
CA LEU A 109 -29.61 -41.43 51.19
C LEU A 109 -30.21 -40.03 51.20
N ARG A 110 -31.04 -39.69 52.19
CA ARG A 110 -31.77 -38.43 52.23
C ARG A 110 -30.95 -37.27 52.76
N TYR A 111 -30.02 -37.54 53.67
CA TYR A 111 -29.25 -36.55 54.41
C TYR A 111 -27.75 -36.82 54.31
N SER A 112 -27.26 -37.05 53.09
CA SER A 112 -25.85 -37.34 52.80
C SER A 112 -24.88 -36.27 53.31
N ASN A 113 -25.31 -35.01 53.44
CA ASN A 113 -24.50 -33.96 54.04
C ASN A 113 -24.18 -34.21 55.53
N PHE A 114 -25.03 -34.94 56.25
CA PHE A 114 -24.83 -35.30 57.65
C PHE A 114 -24.36 -36.75 57.82
N PHE A 115 -24.82 -37.64 56.94
CA PHE A 115 -24.59 -39.09 56.96
C PHE A 115 -24.03 -39.54 55.59
N PRO A 116 -22.77 -39.20 55.26
CA PRO A 116 -22.24 -39.25 53.89
C PRO A 116 -21.93 -40.64 53.34
N SER A 117 -21.83 -41.66 54.19
CA SER A 117 -21.41 -43.00 53.79
C SER A 117 -22.24 -44.06 54.50
N LYS A 118 -22.31 -45.26 53.91
CA LYS A 118 -23.01 -46.38 54.54
C LYS A 118 -22.20 -46.93 55.71
N GLN A 119 -22.80 -46.93 56.90
CA GLN A 119 -22.14 -47.40 58.12
C GLN A 119 -22.80 -48.65 58.70
N SER A 120 -22.04 -49.43 59.47
CA SER A 120 -22.58 -50.59 60.18
C SER A 120 -23.27 -50.16 61.47
N THR A 121 -24.48 -50.64 61.72
CA THR A 121 -25.20 -50.38 62.98
C THR A 121 -24.50 -51.07 64.15
N ARG A 122 -24.22 -50.29 65.20
CA ARG A 122 -23.60 -50.72 66.44
C ARG A 122 -24.59 -50.60 67.58
N SER A 123 -24.32 -51.28 68.70
CA SER A 123 -25.14 -51.20 69.91
C SER A 123 -24.33 -50.66 71.08
N LEU A 124 -24.87 -49.67 71.76
CA LEU A 124 -24.35 -49.08 72.98
C LEU A 124 -25.55 -48.72 73.85
N SER A 125 -25.86 -49.55 74.84
CA SER A 125 -27.07 -49.37 75.66
C SER A 125 -27.19 -47.92 76.18
N PRO A 126 -28.33 -47.22 75.96
CA PRO A 126 -29.62 -47.73 75.47
C PRO A 126 -29.85 -47.67 73.94
N TYR A 127 -28.82 -47.36 73.15
CA TYR A 127 -28.91 -47.07 71.72
C TYR A 127 -28.54 -48.24 70.79
N GLN A 128 -29.23 -48.29 69.65
CA GLN A 128 -28.65 -48.74 68.39
C GLN A 128 -28.25 -47.50 67.59
N TYR A 129 -27.03 -47.44 67.06
CA TYR A 129 -26.50 -46.23 66.45
C TYR A 129 -25.54 -46.49 65.29
N ARG A 130 -25.34 -45.49 64.44
CA ARG A 130 -24.24 -45.41 63.46
C ARG A 130 -23.42 -44.17 63.71
N TYR A 131 -22.11 -44.29 63.52
CA TYR A 131 -21.15 -43.19 63.55
C TYR A 131 -20.56 -43.03 62.16
N TYR A 132 -20.51 -41.80 61.66
CA TYR A 132 -19.99 -41.44 60.35
C TYR A 132 -18.67 -40.68 60.55
N PRO A 133 -17.50 -41.34 60.33
CA PRO A 133 -16.20 -40.73 60.57
C PRO A 133 -15.97 -39.44 59.77
N GLU A 134 -16.54 -39.35 58.58
CA GLU A 134 -16.34 -38.24 57.65
C GLU A 134 -17.03 -36.95 58.12
N SER A 135 -18.20 -37.08 58.75
CA SER A 135 -18.95 -35.93 59.28
C SER A 135 -18.80 -35.76 60.79
N GLY A 136 -18.25 -36.76 61.48
CA GLY A 136 -18.20 -36.83 62.94
C GLY A 136 -19.57 -37.02 63.61
N ASN A 137 -20.64 -37.23 62.82
CA ASN A 137 -22.01 -37.32 63.34
C ASN A 137 -22.39 -38.74 63.73
N HIS A 138 -23.34 -38.83 64.65
CA HIS A 138 -24.03 -40.02 65.07
C HIS A 138 -25.52 -39.88 64.77
N VAL A 139 -26.14 -40.98 64.35
CA VAL A 139 -27.58 -41.18 64.39
C VAL A 139 -27.87 -42.37 65.30
N ALA A 140 -28.83 -42.23 66.21
CA ALA A 140 -29.12 -43.23 67.22
C ALA A 140 -30.62 -43.41 67.44
N VAL A 141 -31.01 -44.62 67.80
CA VAL A 141 -32.38 -44.97 68.22
C VAL A 141 -32.32 -45.63 69.58
N THR A 142 -33.09 -45.13 70.55
CA THR A 142 -33.24 -45.79 71.84
C THR A 142 -34.08 -47.07 71.68
N ALA A 143 -33.55 -48.22 72.10
CA ALA A 143 -34.23 -49.50 71.91
C ALA A 143 -35.55 -49.63 72.71
N SER A 144 -35.71 -48.89 73.81
CA SER A 144 -36.88 -49.00 74.70
C SER A 144 -38.10 -48.20 74.24
N ASP A 145 -37.90 -47.03 73.62
CA ASP A 145 -38.98 -46.10 73.28
C ASP A 145 -38.96 -45.61 71.82
N GLY A 146 -38.02 -46.10 71.00
CA GLY A 146 -37.98 -45.81 69.57
C GLY A 146 -37.70 -44.34 69.23
N LYS A 147 -37.22 -43.54 70.19
CA LYS A 147 -36.82 -42.16 69.94
C LYS A 147 -35.54 -42.12 69.11
N VAL A 148 -35.54 -41.25 68.10
CA VAL A 148 -34.43 -41.04 67.18
C VAL A 148 -33.67 -39.79 67.60
N TRP A 149 -32.34 -39.89 67.59
CA TRP A 149 -31.42 -38.86 68.07
C TRP A 149 -30.29 -38.64 67.10
N VAL A 150 -29.72 -37.43 67.15
CA VAL A 150 -28.48 -37.09 66.44
C VAL A 150 -27.50 -36.39 67.37
N GLN A 151 -26.20 -36.61 67.14
CA GLN A 151 -25.12 -35.94 67.88
C GLN A 151 -23.87 -35.82 67.02
N GLY A 152 -23.23 -34.67 67.00
CA GLY A 152 -21.92 -34.47 66.37
C GLY A 152 -21.69 -33.02 66.02
N PRO A 153 -20.77 -32.71 65.10
CA PRO A 153 -20.58 -31.36 64.58
C PRO A 153 -21.87 -30.70 64.09
N MET A 154 -22.85 -31.47 63.58
CA MET A 154 -24.15 -30.92 63.15
C MET A 154 -24.99 -30.31 64.29
N SER A 155 -24.69 -30.65 65.53
CA SER A 155 -25.41 -30.24 66.74
C SER A 155 -24.48 -29.59 67.77
N ASP A 156 -23.30 -29.12 67.35
CA ASP A 156 -22.23 -28.63 68.22
C ASP A 156 -21.88 -29.61 69.36
N GLY A 157 -22.00 -30.92 69.08
CA GLY A 157 -21.74 -32.00 70.02
C GLY A 157 -22.88 -32.30 71.00
N ALA A 158 -23.99 -31.55 70.97
CA ALA A 158 -25.17 -31.84 71.79
C ALA A 158 -25.97 -33.02 71.24
N LEU A 159 -26.60 -33.82 72.12
CA LEU A 159 -27.55 -34.84 71.70
C LEU A 159 -28.92 -34.19 71.49
N LEU A 160 -29.49 -34.33 70.29
CA LEU A 160 -30.75 -33.69 69.90
C LEU A 160 -31.78 -34.72 69.44
N TYR A 161 -33.03 -34.51 69.84
CA TYR A 161 -34.19 -35.32 69.44
C TYR A 161 -34.64 -34.98 68.01
N VAL A 162 -34.90 -35.99 67.18
CA VAL A 162 -35.35 -35.76 65.79
C VAL A 162 -36.68 -36.44 65.44
N GLY A 163 -37.28 -37.20 66.34
CA GLY A 163 -38.60 -37.80 66.11
C GLY A 163 -38.73 -39.20 66.72
N GLN A 164 -39.90 -39.81 66.59
CA GLN A 164 -40.09 -41.23 66.86
C GLN A 164 -39.96 -42.04 65.57
N MET A 165 -39.50 -43.29 65.65
CA MET A 165 -39.46 -44.19 64.50
C MET A 165 -40.79 -44.24 63.72
N ALA A 166 -41.93 -44.16 64.41
CA ALA A 166 -43.26 -44.16 63.78
C ALA A 166 -43.47 -42.97 62.82
N ASP A 167 -42.90 -41.81 63.13
CA ASP A 167 -43.04 -40.59 62.33
C ASP A 167 -42.34 -40.69 60.97
N PHE A 168 -41.38 -41.60 60.84
CA PHE A 168 -40.61 -41.79 59.61
C PHE A 168 -41.17 -42.88 58.69
N VAL A 169 -42.19 -43.64 59.11
CA VAL A 169 -42.64 -44.84 58.37
C VAL A 169 -43.08 -44.51 56.94
N CYS A 170 -43.91 -43.48 56.72
CA CYS A 170 -44.32 -43.09 55.37
C CYS A 170 -43.20 -42.42 54.55
N LEU A 171 -42.14 -41.93 55.19
CA LEU A 171 -40.98 -41.36 54.48
C LEU A 171 -40.01 -42.46 54.03
N VAL A 172 -39.81 -43.48 54.86
CA VAL A 172 -38.92 -44.62 54.58
C VAL A 172 -39.59 -45.66 53.71
N LYS A 173 -40.90 -45.89 53.89
CA LYS A 173 -41.70 -46.89 53.15
C LYS A 173 -43.00 -46.26 52.61
N PRO A 174 -42.93 -45.35 51.63
CA PRO A 174 -44.08 -44.59 51.11
C PRO A 174 -45.16 -45.46 50.42
N LEU A 175 -44.82 -46.70 50.05
CA LEU A 175 -45.73 -47.66 49.41
C LEU A 175 -46.50 -48.53 50.42
N THR A 176 -46.38 -48.27 51.72
CA THR A 176 -47.13 -49.01 52.76
C THR A 176 -48.59 -48.51 52.80
N GLU A 177 -49.55 -49.42 52.93
CA GLU A 177 -50.97 -49.06 53.07
C GLU A 177 -51.19 -48.06 54.23
N GLY A 178 -51.89 -46.96 53.95
CA GLY A 178 -52.15 -45.87 54.92
C GLY A 178 -51.38 -44.57 54.65
N CYS A 179 -50.44 -44.54 53.70
CA CYS A 179 -49.83 -43.31 53.20
C CYS A 179 -50.64 -42.80 52.00
N ALA A 180 -51.16 -41.55 52.04
CA ALA A 180 -51.86 -40.96 50.90
C ALA A 180 -50.88 -40.70 49.74
N PRO A 181 -51.24 -40.99 48.47
CA PRO A 181 -50.37 -40.68 47.34
C PRO A 181 -50.15 -39.16 47.31
N PRO A 182 -48.90 -38.70 47.16
CA PRO A 182 -48.63 -37.28 47.21
C PRO A 182 -49.30 -36.60 46.01
N LYS A 183 -49.98 -35.46 46.26
CA LYS A 183 -50.52 -34.64 45.18
C LYS A 183 -49.39 -34.21 44.25
N THR A 184 -49.67 -34.08 42.97
CA THR A 184 -48.69 -33.64 41.96
C THR A 184 -49.21 -32.46 41.17
N CYS A 185 -48.32 -31.54 40.83
CA CYS A 185 -48.56 -30.42 39.93
C CYS A 185 -47.85 -30.69 38.61
N ASN A 186 -48.49 -30.41 37.47
CA ASN A 186 -47.80 -30.41 36.18
C ASN A 186 -46.77 -29.27 36.14
N ALA A 187 -45.63 -29.50 35.51
CA ALA A 187 -44.65 -28.46 35.23
C ALA A 187 -45.26 -27.34 34.36
N PRO A 188 -44.74 -26.09 34.44
CA PRO A 188 -45.24 -25.00 33.62
C PRO A 188 -44.94 -25.27 32.13
N ALA A 189 -45.86 -24.91 31.24
CA ALA A 189 -45.57 -24.96 29.80
C ALA A 189 -44.60 -23.85 29.36
N SER A 190 -44.72 -22.67 29.97
CA SER A 190 -43.86 -21.51 29.78
C SER A 190 -44.01 -20.53 30.96
N TRP A 191 -43.12 -19.55 31.05
CA TRP A 191 -43.27 -18.37 31.92
C TRP A 191 -42.94 -17.10 31.16
N VAL A 192 -43.58 -15.99 31.56
CA VAL A 192 -43.44 -14.69 30.90
C VAL A 192 -42.90 -13.66 31.88
N VAL A 193 -41.86 -12.93 31.48
CA VAL A 193 -41.30 -11.79 32.23
C VAL A 193 -41.07 -10.65 31.25
N ALA A 194 -41.59 -9.45 31.55
CA ALA A 194 -41.42 -8.25 30.74
C ALA A 194 -41.74 -8.41 29.23
N GLY A 195 -42.67 -9.31 28.88
CA GLY A 195 -43.07 -9.58 27.50
C GLY A 195 -42.28 -10.69 26.78
N ASN A 196 -41.19 -11.19 27.36
CA ASN A 196 -40.45 -12.34 26.84
C ASN A 196 -41.04 -13.65 27.38
N THR A 197 -41.09 -14.68 26.53
CA THR A 197 -41.60 -16.01 26.87
C THR A 197 -40.46 -17.02 26.92
N CYS A 198 -40.35 -17.78 28.00
CA CYS A 198 -39.35 -18.81 28.21
C CYS A 198 -40.04 -20.16 28.47
N ASN A 199 -39.47 -21.25 27.95
CA ASN A 199 -39.99 -22.61 28.03
C ASN A 199 -39.00 -23.52 28.78
N PRO A 200 -39.46 -24.46 29.62
CA PRO A 200 -38.57 -25.42 30.26
C PRO A 200 -37.73 -26.21 29.24
N GLY A 201 -36.43 -26.32 29.50
CA GLY A 201 -35.52 -27.14 28.70
C GLY A 201 -35.82 -28.64 28.78
N GLN A 202 -35.39 -29.37 27.75
CA GLN A 202 -35.49 -30.84 27.71
C GLN A 202 -34.77 -31.48 28.90
N GLY A 203 -35.36 -32.52 29.48
CA GLY A 203 -34.80 -33.26 30.63
C GLY A 203 -35.15 -32.68 32.02
N GLN A 204 -35.95 -31.62 32.10
CA GLN A 204 -36.48 -31.10 33.36
C GLN A 204 -37.74 -31.88 33.80
N PRO A 205 -38.08 -31.88 35.11
CA PRO A 205 -39.22 -32.65 35.62
C PRO A 205 -40.53 -32.23 34.96
N SER A 206 -41.34 -33.20 34.50
CA SER A 206 -42.68 -32.94 33.94
C SER A 206 -43.75 -32.72 35.01
N THR A 207 -43.47 -33.09 36.26
CA THR A 207 -44.37 -32.95 37.42
C THR A 207 -43.58 -32.63 38.69
N LEU A 208 -44.17 -31.84 39.58
CA LEU A 208 -43.68 -31.57 40.94
C LEU A 208 -44.59 -32.24 41.98
N THR A 209 -44.00 -32.83 43.01
CA THR A 209 -44.73 -33.45 44.12
C THR A 209 -45.12 -32.38 45.16
N GLU A 210 -46.20 -32.58 45.91
CA GLU A 210 -46.67 -31.68 46.98
C GLU A 210 -45.53 -31.26 47.91
N GLY A 211 -45.41 -29.95 48.16
CA GLY A 211 -44.36 -29.36 49.00
C GLY A 211 -42.98 -29.24 48.33
N SER A 212 -42.79 -29.76 47.11
CA SER A 212 -41.55 -29.59 46.35
C SER A 212 -41.52 -28.27 45.59
N GLN A 213 -40.31 -27.74 45.41
CA GLN A 213 -40.03 -26.59 44.54
C GLN A 213 -38.92 -26.95 43.55
N TYR A 214 -39.01 -26.42 42.34
CA TYR A 214 -38.01 -26.62 41.30
C TYR A 214 -37.80 -25.33 40.49
N THR A 215 -36.54 -25.08 40.13
CA THR A 215 -36.17 -23.96 39.24
C THR A 215 -36.03 -24.49 37.82
N PHE A 216 -36.99 -24.15 36.98
CA PHE A 216 -36.95 -24.44 35.55
C PHE A 216 -36.01 -23.46 34.85
N VAL A 217 -35.31 -23.96 33.83
CA VAL A 217 -34.33 -23.20 33.05
C VAL A 217 -34.71 -23.27 31.58
N ASP A 218 -34.77 -22.14 30.89
CA ASP A 218 -34.83 -22.10 29.42
C ASP A 218 -33.41 -21.83 28.89
N PRO A 219 -32.73 -22.84 28.33
CA PRO A 219 -31.40 -22.67 27.76
C PRO A 219 -31.42 -22.21 26.29
N THR A 220 -32.60 -22.07 25.66
CA THR A 220 -32.71 -21.86 24.21
C THR A 220 -32.93 -20.38 23.86
N PRO A 221 -32.07 -19.77 23.02
CA PRO A 221 -32.32 -18.43 22.45
C PRO A 221 -33.63 -18.40 21.64
N PRO A 222 -34.30 -17.23 21.50
CA PRO A 222 -33.78 -15.88 21.72
C PRO A 222 -33.92 -15.33 23.15
N ALA A 223 -34.75 -15.91 24.01
CA ALA A 223 -34.87 -15.50 25.41
C ALA A 223 -34.48 -16.67 26.31
N THR A 224 -33.49 -16.47 27.17
CA THR A 224 -33.08 -17.48 28.16
C THR A 224 -33.46 -17.01 29.54
N GLY A 225 -33.75 -17.94 30.44
CA GLY A 225 -34.34 -17.56 31.71
C GLY A 225 -34.37 -18.67 32.74
N THR A 226 -34.73 -18.28 33.96
CA THR A 226 -35.00 -19.24 35.04
C THR A 226 -36.24 -18.82 35.79
N ALA A 227 -37.05 -19.78 36.24
CA ALA A 227 -38.22 -19.51 37.07
C ALA A 227 -38.44 -20.65 38.08
N THR A 228 -38.65 -20.28 39.33
CA THR A 228 -38.90 -21.25 40.41
C THR A 228 -40.40 -21.42 40.62
N PHE A 229 -40.87 -22.66 40.62
CA PHE A 229 -42.25 -23.02 40.89
C PHE A 229 -42.32 -24.01 42.06
N ALA A 230 -43.35 -23.89 42.88
CA ALA A 230 -43.65 -24.82 43.96
C ALA A 230 -45.01 -25.48 43.76
N CYS A 231 -45.15 -26.73 44.19
CA CYS A 231 -46.44 -27.42 44.22
C CYS A 231 -47.08 -27.27 45.61
N GLU A 232 -48.18 -26.52 45.66
CA GLU A 232 -48.94 -26.26 46.89
C GLU A 232 -50.39 -26.68 46.69
N ASN A 233 -50.84 -27.63 47.49
CA ASN A 233 -52.18 -28.23 47.42
C ASN A 233 -52.58 -28.74 46.04
N GLY A 234 -51.62 -29.23 45.24
CA GLY A 234 -51.84 -29.65 43.85
C GLY A 234 -51.96 -28.50 42.84
N ALA A 235 -51.69 -27.26 43.24
CA ALA A 235 -51.57 -26.10 42.35
C ALA A 235 -50.11 -25.66 42.19
N LEU A 236 -49.72 -25.35 40.96
CA LEU A 236 -48.38 -24.83 40.67
C LEU A 236 -48.34 -23.32 40.96
N VAL A 237 -47.46 -22.89 41.86
CA VAL A 237 -47.31 -21.49 42.26
C VAL A 237 -45.92 -20.99 41.89
N GLN A 238 -45.83 -19.94 41.08
CA GLN A 238 -44.56 -19.29 40.72
C GLN A 238 -44.03 -18.46 41.89
N ARG A 239 -42.74 -18.59 42.19
CA ARG A 239 -42.03 -17.77 43.20
C ARG A 239 -41.50 -16.47 42.59
N ALA A 240 -41.27 -15.49 43.44
CA ALA A 240 -40.61 -14.24 43.05
C ALA A 240 -39.20 -14.51 42.48
N GLY A 241 -38.75 -13.67 41.55
CA GLY A 241 -37.41 -13.75 40.97
C GLY A 241 -37.29 -14.50 39.65
N ALA A 242 -38.39 -14.77 38.95
CA ALA A 242 -38.33 -15.29 37.59
C ALA A 242 -37.62 -14.31 36.65
N ARG A 243 -36.75 -14.85 35.79
CA ARG A 243 -36.04 -14.13 34.73
C ARG A 243 -36.41 -14.74 33.39
N CYS A 244 -36.68 -13.88 32.42
CA CYS A 244 -36.81 -14.27 31.03
C CYS A 244 -36.34 -13.08 30.20
N GLU A 245 -35.07 -13.11 29.84
CA GLU A 245 -34.38 -12.00 29.20
C GLU A 245 -33.73 -12.50 27.92
N VAL A 246 -33.81 -11.68 26.88
CA VAL A 246 -32.96 -11.85 25.71
C VAL A 246 -31.54 -11.51 26.17
N PRO A 247 -30.58 -12.45 26.17
CA PRO A 247 -29.19 -12.10 26.47
C PRO A 247 -28.79 -10.93 25.56
N PRO A 248 -28.03 -9.94 26.05
CA PRO A 248 -27.51 -8.90 25.17
C PRO A 248 -26.80 -9.60 24.00
N PRO A 249 -27.28 -9.43 22.75
CA PRO A 249 -26.76 -10.16 21.62
C PRO A 249 -25.26 -9.88 21.49
N ASN A 250 -24.50 -10.95 21.27
CA ASN A 250 -23.04 -10.93 21.27
C ASN A 250 -22.53 -9.75 20.44
N ALA A 251 -21.69 -8.91 21.06
CA ALA A 251 -20.94 -7.92 20.32
C ALA A 251 -20.11 -8.64 19.24
N CYS A 252 -20.06 -8.08 18.05
CA CYS A 252 -19.26 -8.63 16.98
C CYS A 252 -17.79 -8.36 17.27
N ASN A 253 -16.94 -9.38 17.23
CA ASN A 253 -15.50 -9.21 17.39
C ASN A 253 -14.91 -8.55 16.13
N THR A 254 -14.21 -7.44 16.30
CA THR A 254 -13.56 -6.68 15.24
C THR A 254 -12.04 -6.55 15.45
N SER A 255 -11.46 -7.30 16.41
CA SER A 255 -10.03 -7.24 16.77
C SER A 255 -9.06 -7.45 15.61
N ASP A 256 -9.42 -8.34 14.68
CA ASP A 256 -8.60 -8.71 13.53
C ASP A 256 -9.26 -8.35 12.19
N LEU A 257 -10.10 -7.31 12.21
CA LEU A 257 -10.85 -6.90 11.03
C LEU A 257 -9.89 -6.49 9.89
N SER A 258 -10.04 -7.15 8.74
CA SER A 258 -9.42 -6.78 7.48
C SER A 258 -10.37 -6.99 6.31
N TRP A 259 -10.18 -6.22 5.23
CA TRP A 259 -10.98 -6.29 4.02
C TRP A 259 -10.11 -6.10 2.78
N THR A 260 -10.57 -6.62 1.63
CA THR A 260 -9.80 -6.60 0.38
C THR A 260 -10.61 -5.94 -0.73
N VAL A 261 -9.99 -5.00 -1.46
CA VAL A 261 -10.57 -4.39 -2.67
C VAL A 261 -9.52 -4.45 -3.77
N SER A 262 -9.89 -5.00 -4.93
CA SER A 262 -9.00 -5.11 -6.11
C SER A 262 -7.62 -5.71 -5.81
N GLY A 263 -7.54 -6.70 -4.91
CA GLY A 263 -6.30 -7.39 -4.53
C GLY A 263 -5.46 -6.70 -3.43
N VAL A 264 -5.85 -5.51 -2.97
CA VAL A 264 -5.19 -4.80 -1.85
C VAL A 264 -5.93 -5.12 -0.55
N GLN A 265 -5.20 -5.59 0.48
CA GLN A 265 -5.76 -5.90 1.80
C GLN A 265 -5.55 -4.74 2.79
N CYS A 266 -6.63 -4.19 3.30
CA CYS A 266 -6.64 -3.17 4.36
C CYS A 266 -6.90 -3.84 5.71
N LYS A 267 -6.17 -3.41 6.74
CA LYS A 267 -6.41 -3.80 8.14
C LYS A 267 -6.92 -2.58 8.92
N ALA A 268 -7.94 -2.78 9.75
CA ALA A 268 -8.45 -1.73 10.62
C ALA A 268 -7.34 -1.16 11.51
N ASN A 269 -7.36 0.15 11.75
CA ASN A 269 -6.36 0.81 12.58
C ASN A 269 -6.41 0.33 14.04
N ALA A 270 -5.26 0.41 14.73
CA ALA A 270 -5.15 -0.05 16.11
C ALA A 270 -6.03 0.71 17.12
N ASN A 271 -6.51 1.90 16.77
CA ASN A 271 -7.41 2.73 17.58
C ASN A 271 -8.90 2.49 17.25
N GLU A 272 -9.22 1.62 16.30
CA GLU A 272 -10.61 1.25 16.00
C GLU A 272 -11.20 0.37 17.11
N PRO A 273 -12.54 0.36 17.27
CA PRO A 273 -13.21 -0.52 18.22
C PRO A 273 -12.87 -1.99 17.95
N THR A 274 -12.49 -2.74 18.99
CA THR A 274 -12.25 -4.19 18.91
C THR A 274 -13.52 -5.03 19.13
N GLN A 275 -14.62 -4.38 19.49
CA GLN A 275 -15.97 -4.95 19.54
C GLN A 275 -16.98 -3.94 19.01
N LEU A 276 -17.97 -4.41 18.25
CA LEU A 276 -19.11 -3.63 17.78
C LEU A 276 -20.38 -4.13 18.49
N PRO A 277 -21.06 -3.31 19.31
CA PRO A 277 -22.31 -3.70 19.95
C PRO A 277 -23.38 -4.10 18.93
N TRP A 278 -24.27 -5.01 19.31
CA TRP A 278 -25.37 -5.41 18.43
C TRP A 278 -26.26 -4.24 18.01
N GLY A 279 -26.64 -4.22 16.74
CA GLY A 279 -27.49 -3.20 16.14
C GLY A 279 -26.72 -1.95 15.70
N GLU A 280 -25.53 -1.72 16.25
CA GLU A 280 -24.66 -0.59 15.90
C GLU A 280 -23.97 -0.78 14.56
N SER A 281 -23.72 0.34 13.89
CA SER A 281 -22.90 0.42 12.68
C SER A 281 -21.69 1.28 12.94
N HIS A 282 -20.53 0.85 12.44
CA HIS A 282 -19.28 1.62 12.56
C HIS A 282 -18.53 1.62 11.24
N THR A 283 -17.87 2.74 10.94
CA THR A 283 -16.98 2.88 9.79
C THR A 283 -15.55 2.72 10.26
N PHE A 284 -14.94 1.59 9.92
CA PHE A 284 -13.56 1.27 10.24
C PHE A 284 -12.64 1.91 9.21
N LEU A 285 -11.54 2.53 9.67
CA LEU A 285 -10.54 3.14 8.82
C LEU A 285 -9.24 2.32 8.83
N ALA A 286 -8.57 2.31 7.68
CA ALA A 286 -7.18 1.88 7.53
C ALA A 286 -6.37 3.10 7.09
N SER A 287 -5.26 3.40 7.77
CA SER A 287 -4.40 4.57 7.46
C SER A 287 -2.91 4.31 7.63
N SER A 288 -2.48 3.05 7.52
CA SER A 288 -1.07 2.66 7.61
C SER A 288 -0.45 2.51 6.21
N THR A 289 0.01 1.30 5.84
CA THR A 289 0.54 0.96 4.51
C THR A 289 -0.55 0.89 3.43
N THR A 290 -1.81 0.98 3.84
CA THR A 290 -3.00 1.02 2.98
C THR A 290 -3.98 2.05 3.55
N ILE A 291 -4.65 2.81 2.68
CA ILE A 291 -5.75 3.71 3.03
C ILE A 291 -7.07 3.12 2.53
N GLY A 292 -8.07 3.10 3.40
CA GLY A 292 -9.38 2.59 3.04
C GLY A 292 -10.38 2.72 4.17
N SER A 293 -11.64 2.42 3.86
CA SER A 293 -12.72 2.38 4.84
C SER A 293 -13.73 1.28 4.52
N ILE A 294 -14.38 0.75 5.55
CA ILE A 294 -15.52 -0.16 5.43
C ILE A 294 -16.54 0.14 6.52
N THR A 295 -17.83 0.20 6.16
CA THR A 295 -18.92 0.34 7.14
C THR A 295 -19.56 -1.01 7.37
N LEU A 296 -19.53 -1.47 8.63
CA LEU A 296 -20.11 -2.74 9.06
C LEU A 296 -21.17 -2.50 10.13
N ARG A 297 -22.21 -3.34 10.13
CA ARG A 297 -23.23 -3.42 11.18
C ARG A 297 -23.12 -4.76 11.88
N CYS A 298 -23.32 -4.78 13.20
CA CYS A 298 -23.38 -6.04 13.94
C CYS A 298 -24.81 -6.58 13.98
N ASP A 299 -25.06 -7.67 13.26
CA ASP A 299 -26.32 -8.42 13.26
C ASP A 299 -26.12 -9.77 13.96
N ILE A 300 -26.55 -9.84 15.22
CA ILE A 300 -26.56 -11.06 16.06
C ILE A 300 -25.19 -11.77 16.05
N GLY A 301 -24.12 -11.05 16.40
CA GLY A 301 -22.76 -11.59 16.47
C GLY A 301 -22.07 -11.80 15.10
N SER A 302 -22.74 -11.49 13.99
CA SER A 302 -22.16 -11.48 12.64
C SER A 302 -22.02 -10.05 12.11
N LEU A 303 -20.91 -9.75 11.46
CA LEU A 303 -20.70 -8.47 10.78
C LEU A 303 -21.37 -8.51 9.39
N THR A 304 -22.18 -7.51 9.09
CA THR A 304 -22.82 -7.31 7.78
C THR A 304 -22.31 -6.01 7.16
N GLN A 305 -22.02 -6.03 5.85
CA GLN A 305 -21.51 -4.87 5.13
C GLN A 305 -22.65 -3.93 4.76
N VAL A 306 -22.51 -2.65 5.12
CA VAL A 306 -23.55 -1.62 4.89
C VAL A 306 -23.26 -0.78 3.65
N SER A 307 -21.98 -0.58 3.30
CA SER A 307 -21.54 0.22 2.15
C SER A 307 -20.38 -0.45 1.40
N PRO A 308 -20.13 -0.14 0.12
CA PRO A 308 -18.98 -0.67 -0.62
C PRO A 308 -17.65 -0.28 0.07
N PRO A 309 -16.74 -1.24 0.35
CA PRO A 309 -15.46 -0.93 0.96
C PRO A 309 -14.53 -0.21 -0.02
N THR A 310 -13.63 0.60 0.53
CA THR A 310 -12.49 1.16 -0.19
C THR A 310 -11.20 0.60 0.38
N CYS A 311 -10.24 0.26 -0.47
CA CYS A 311 -8.90 -0.09 -0.04
C CYS A 311 -7.89 0.21 -1.15
N ALA A 312 -6.89 1.02 -0.84
CA ALA A 312 -5.81 1.39 -1.73
C ALA A 312 -4.47 1.32 -0.98
N SER A 313 -3.39 0.98 -1.69
CA SER A 313 -2.04 0.98 -1.11
C SER A 313 -1.53 2.41 -0.95
N THR A 314 -0.83 2.70 0.16
CA THR A 314 -0.05 3.95 0.32
C THR A 314 1.42 3.76 -0.06
N VAL A 315 1.84 2.54 -0.41
CA VAL A 315 3.16 2.32 -0.97
C VAL A 315 3.19 3.08 -2.29
N PRO A 316 3.97 4.16 -2.39
CA PRO A 316 4.05 4.88 -3.63
C PRO A 316 4.71 3.91 -4.61
N VAL A 317 3.98 3.56 -5.66
CA VAL A 317 4.55 2.80 -6.75
C VAL A 317 5.53 3.74 -7.42
N PHE A 318 6.81 3.41 -7.31
CA PHE A 318 7.86 4.12 -7.97
C PHE A 318 8.43 3.27 -9.09
N CYS A 319 8.68 3.87 -10.24
CA CYS A 319 9.48 3.26 -11.28
C CYS A 319 10.95 3.48 -10.94
N THR A 320 11.74 2.39 -10.84
CA THR A 320 13.18 2.45 -10.58
C THR A 320 13.99 1.89 -11.75
N SER A 321 15.07 2.62 -12.08
CA SER A 321 16.35 2.10 -12.58
C SER A 321 16.31 1.06 -13.72
N THR A 322 15.97 1.53 -14.92
CA THR A 322 16.69 1.13 -16.15
C THR A 322 16.82 2.36 -17.04
N SER A 323 17.97 2.56 -17.67
CA SER A 323 18.15 3.53 -18.76
C SER A 323 17.53 2.92 -20.03
N PRO A 324 16.34 3.34 -20.47
CA PRO A 324 15.71 2.76 -21.63
C PRO A 324 16.50 3.09 -22.90
N SER A 325 16.43 2.21 -23.89
CA SER A 325 16.84 2.50 -25.26
C SER A 325 15.61 2.61 -26.15
N TRP A 326 15.66 3.50 -27.15
CA TRP A 326 14.60 3.67 -28.13
C TRP A 326 15.18 3.74 -29.53
N THR A 327 14.43 3.25 -30.51
CA THR A 327 14.86 3.22 -31.91
C THR A 327 13.87 3.98 -32.78
N VAL A 328 14.36 4.88 -33.62
CA VAL A 328 13.58 5.65 -34.59
C VAL A 328 14.33 5.57 -35.92
N ASP A 329 13.64 5.18 -36.99
CA ASP A 329 14.20 5.08 -38.35
C ASP A 329 15.53 4.32 -38.45
N GLY A 330 15.71 3.28 -37.62
CA GLY A 330 16.91 2.45 -37.59
C GLY A 330 18.08 2.98 -36.75
N ALA A 331 17.98 4.19 -36.18
CA ALA A 331 18.92 4.72 -35.20
C ALA A 331 18.48 4.37 -33.77
N THR A 332 19.40 3.82 -32.95
CA THR A 332 19.13 3.44 -31.56
C THR A 332 19.78 4.40 -30.59
N CYS A 333 18.95 5.12 -29.81
CA CYS A 333 19.38 6.04 -28.77
C CYS A 333 19.31 5.35 -27.41
N ASN A 334 20.25 5.70 -26.53
CA ASN A 334 20.32 5.17 -25.17
C ASN A 334 20.19 6.31 -24.17
N ALA A 335 19.27 6.18 -23.20
CA ALA A 335 19.14 7.16 -22.14
C ALA A 335 20.47 7.34 -21.39
N GLU A 336 20.98 8.57 -21.39
CA GLU A 336 22.23 8.89 -20.69
C GLU A 336 22.02 9.10 -19.18
N ASP A 337 20.83 9.59 -18.82
CA ASP A 337 20.46 9.92 -17.46
C ASP A 337 19.74 8.75 -16.79
N LEU A 338 20.11 8.45 -15.55
CA LEU A 338 19.32 7.59 -14.67
C LEU A 338 18.14 8.37 -14.11
N VAL A 339 16.96 7.77 -14.13
CA VAL A 339 15.76 8.41 -13.59
C VAL A 339 15.85 8.49 -12.06
N PRO A 340 15.58 9.65 -11.43
CA PRO A 340 15.20 9.69 -10.02
C PRO A 340 13.88 8.92 -9.80
N LEU A 341 13.62 8.45 -8.59
CA LEU A 341 12.36 7.75 -8.23
C LEU A 341 11.13 8.50 -8.81
N LEU A 342 10.47 7.95 -9.84
CA LEU A 342 9.26 8.54 -10.41
C LEU A 342 8.03 7.95 -9.76
N ALA A 343 7.16 8.78 -9.21
CA ALA A 343 5.87 8.35 -8.71
C ALA A 343 4.94 7.90 -9.85
N GLU A 344 4.06 6.94 -9.57
CA GLU A 344 2.99 6.49 -10.46
C GLU A 344 2.28 7.64 -11.19
N GLY A 345 2.11 7.52 -12.50
CA GLY A 345 1.50 8.53 -13.37
C GLY A 345 2.42 9.70 -13.76
N SER A 346 3.60 9.82 -13.15
CA SER A 346 4.56 10.87 -13.51
C SER A 346 5.22 10.57 -14.84
N THR A 347 5.50 11.62 -15.61
CA THR A 347 6.19 11.53 -16.89
C THR A 347 7.63 12.01 -16.78
N TYR A 348 8.55 11.37 -17.49
CA TYR A 348 9.94 11.79 -17.58
C TYR A 348 10.44 11.72 -19.01
N LYS A 349 11.20 12.73 -19.42
CA LYS A 349 11.77 12.83 -20.76
C LYS A 349 13.26 12.53 -20.69
N PHE A 350 13.65 11.38 -21.24
CA PHE A 350 15.04 11.01 -21.40
C PHE A 350 15.65 11.73 -22.59
N LYS A 351 16.95 12.00 -22.50
CA LYS A 351 17.76 12.42 -23.64
C LYS A 351 18.90 11.43 -23.86
N ASP A 352 19.30 11.34 -25.10
CA ASP A 352 20.59 10.79 -25.53
C ASP A 352 21.33 11.95 -26.21
N SER A 353 22.43 12.38 -25.61
CA SER A 353 23.32 13.39 -26.15
C SER A 353 24.78 12.91 -26.23
N LEU A 354 25.02 11.61 -26.01
CA LEU A 354 26.35 11.01 -25.97
C LEU A 354 26.49 9.92 -27.05
N GLY A 355 27.54 9.99 -27.86
CA GLY A 355 27.89 8.94 -28.82
C GLY A 355 27.33 9.16 -30.22
N GLU A 356 27.05 8.07 -30.95
CA GLU A 356 26.65 8.06 -32.38
C GLU A 356 25.21 8.51 -32.65
N THR A 357 24.41 8.71 -31.61
CA THR A 357 23.01 9.09 -31.71
C THR A 357 22.66 10.23 -30.77
N THR A 358 21.70 11.06 -31.18
CA THR A 358 21.03 12.02 -30.31
C THR A 358 19.53 11.92 -30.47
N GLY A 359 18.83 12.09 -29.36
CA GLY A 359 17.39 11.92 -29.37
C GLY A 359 16.76 12.23 -28.03
N THR A 360 15.44 12.27 -28.02
CA THR A 360 14.67 12.33 -26.78
C THR A 360 13.47 11.41 -26.85
N ALA A 361 13.11 10.82 -25.71
CA ALA A 361 11.92 9.98 -25.60
C ALA A 361 11.24 10.22 -24.25
N SER A 362 9.93 10.39 -24.27
CA SER A 362 9.13 10.56 -23.06
C SER A 362 8.58 9.22 -22.60
N TYR A 363 8.56 9.00 -21.29
CA TYR A 363 8.01 7.80 -20.65
C TYR A 363 7.08 8.20 -19.51
N VAL A 364 6.10 7.35 -19.21
CA VAL A 364 5.20 7.48 -18.07
C VAL A 364 5.40 6.30 -17.12
N CYS A 365 5.42 6.56 -15.82
CA CYS A 365 5.45 5.51 -14.81
C CYS A 365 4.06 4.88 -14.66
N ARG A 366 3.94 3.59 -14.97
CA ARG A 366 2.71 2.81 -14.80
C ARG A 366 2.99 1.47 -14.16
N SER A 367 2.35 1.22 -13.03
CA SER A 367 2.46 -0.03 -12.26
C SER A 367 3.92 -0.44 -11.99
N GLY A 368 4.80 0.54 -11.76
CA GLY A 368 6.23 0.32 -11.46
C GLY A 368 7.12 0.09 -12.68
N SER A 369 6.59 0.20 -13.91
CA SER A 369 7.35 0.14 -15.16
C SER A 369 7.28 1.47 -15.93
N LEU A 370 8.36 1.80 -16.64
CA LEU A 370 8.36 2.91 -17.59
C LEU A 370 7.75 2.45 -18.91
N GLU A 371 6.68 3.12 -19.34
CA GLU A 371 6.05 2.89 -20.64
C GLU A 371 6.28 4.08 -21.58
N PRO A 372 6.58 3.85 -22.89
CA PRO A 372 6.78 4.94 -23.85
C PRO A 372 5.54 5.83 -23.97
N LEU A 373 5.74 7.14 -24.08
CA LEU A 373 4.68 8.13 -24.20
C LEU A 373 4.93 9.07 -25.39
N GLY A 374 4.08 8.98 -26.41
CA GLY A 374 4.16 9.81 -27.61
C GLY A 374 5.31 9.42 -28.55
N ASP A 375 5.60 10.32 -29.49
CA ASP A 375 6.65 10.09 -30.48
C ASP A 375 8.04 10.31 -29.86
N ALA A 376 8.95 9.38 -30.16
CA ALA A 376 10.36 9.50 -29.81
C ALA A 376 11.15 10.08 -30.98
N GLU A 377 12.22 10.80 -30.66
CA GLU A 377 13.20 11.26 -31.63
C GLU A 377 14.50 10.49 -31.41
N CYS A 378 15.07 9.92 -32.47
CA CYS A 378 16.43 9.42 -32.44
C CYS A 378 17.05 9.61 -33.82
N LYS A 379 18.22 10.27 -33.86
CA LYS A 379 18.95 10.57 -35.08
C LYS A 379 20.41 10.25 -34.88
N GLN A 380 21.06 9.69 -35.90
CA GLN A 380 22.51 9.55 -35.91
C GLN A 380 23.15 10.94 -35.89
N ILE A 381 24.07 11.18 -34.95
CA ILE A 381 24.92 12.38 -34.98
C ILE A 381 25.98 12.11 -36.05
N PRO A 382 26.16 13.00 -37.04
CA PRO A 382 27.27 12.86 -37.94
C PRO A 382 28.58 13.00 -37.17
N HIS A 383 29.30 11.89 -37.05
CA HIS A 383 30.64 11.88 -36.48
C HIS A 383 31.67 12.28 -37.52
N MET A 384 32.68 13.01 -37.07
CA MET A 384 33.80 13.41 -37.91
C MET A 384 34.61 12.17 -38.30
N ARG A 385 34.35 11.63 -39.48
CA ARG A 385 35.22 10.61 -40.08
C ARG A 385 36.24 11.29 -40.97
N ASP A 386 37.52 10.99 -40.76
CA ASP A 386 38.58 11.38 -41.69
C ASP A 386 38.69 10.37 -42.86
N SER A 387 39.68 10.58 -43.74
CA SER A 387 39.90 9.74 -44.93
C SER A 387 40.25 8.27 -44.61
N PHE A 388 40.42 7.89 -43.34
CA PHE A 388 40.67 6.52 -42.88
C PHE A 388 39.50 5.94 -42.06
N GLY A 389 38.38 6.67 -41.95
CA GLY A 389 37.19 6.22 -41.25
C GLY A 389 37.27 6.30 -39.71
N GLY A 390 38.35 6.89 -39.18
CA GLY A 390 38.53 7.12 -37.74
C GLY A 390 38.10 8.52 -37.29
N ASP A 391 38.09 8.72 -35.96
CA ASP A 391 37.73 9.98 -35.31
C ASP A 391 38.84 11.03 -35.50
N GLY A 392 38.83 11.71 -36.66
CA GLY A 392 39.43 13.02 -36.90
C GLY A 392 40.85 13.30 -36.37
N GLY A 393 41.84 12.42 -36.62
CA GLY A 393 43.20 12.62 -36.12
C GLY A 393 44.30 12.03 -37.01
N ALA A 394 45.20 12.89 -37.50
CA ALA A 394 46.45 12.43 -38.12
C ALA A 394 47.45 11.99 -37.03
N SER A 395 47.23 10.80 -36.49
CA SER A 395 48.13 10.16 -35.52
C SER A 395 49.48 9.73 -36.13
N ASP A 396 49.63 9.84 -37.45
CA ASP A 396 50.84 9.42 -38.18
C ASP A 396 51.86 10.55 -38.42
N GLY A 397 51.64 11.74 -37.86
CA GLY A 397 52.56 12.89 -38.01
C GLY A 397 52.56 13.53 -39.41
N GLY A 398 51.63 13.11 -40.27
CA GLY A 398 51.47 13.63 -41.61
C GLY A 398 50.92 15.07 -41.66
N ALA A 399 50.95 15.68 -42.85
CA ALA A 399 50.30 16.97 -43.05
C ALA A 399 48.78 16.84 -42.97
N SER A 400 48.14 17.82 -42.34
CA SER A 400 46.68 17.83 -42.11
C SER A 400 46.09 19.20 -42.35
N GLY A 401 44.78 19.25 -42.52
CA GLY A 401 44.01 20.47 -42.53
C GLY A 401 42.75 20.33 -41.71
N ASP A 402 42.31 21.44 -41.13
CA ASP A 402 41.10 21.50 -40.32
C ASP A 402 40.33 22.79 -40.60
N GLY A 403 39.04 22.79 -40.32
CA GLY A 403 38.23 23.96 -40.58
C GLY A 403 36.78 23.78 -40.23
N SER A 404 36.03 24.88 -40.39
CA SER A 404 34.60 24.93 -40.16
C SER A 404 33.88 25.13 -41.49
N ALA A 405 32.76 24.43 -41.67
CA ALA A 405 31.90 24.52 -42.84
C ALA A 405 30.50 25.02 -42.44
N GLY A 406 30.13 26.19 -42.92
CA GLY A 406 28.89 26.85 -42.49
C GLY A 406 28.57 28.15 -43.23
N ASP A 407 27.28 28.48 -43.26
CA ASP A 407 26.73 29.75 -43.76
C ASP A 407 25.87 30.37 -42.65
N GLY A 408 26.50 30.71 -41.51
CA GLY A 408 25.81 31.09 -40.26
C GLY A 408 25.32 29.89 -39.46
N ALA A 409 24.70 28.92 -40.14
CA ALA A 409 24.41 27.60 -39.57
C ALA A 409 25.48 26.56 -39.98
N PRO A 410 25.79 25.57 -39.12
CA PRO A 410 26.68 24.47 -39.44
C PRO A 410 26.14 23.61 -40.57
N ILE A 411 27.03 23.31 -41.52
CA ILE A 411 26.82 22.23 -42.49
C ILE A 411 27.15 20.94 -41.75
N VAL A 412 26.14 20.31 -41.16
CA VAL A 412 26.27 19.11 -40.33
C VAL A 412 26.25 17.85 -41.19
N GLY A 413 27.23 16.96 -41.00
CA GLY A 413 27.34 15.70 -41.75
C GLY A 413 27.65 15.84 -43.24
N GLY A 414 28.11 17.01 -43.66
CA GLY A 414 28.53 17.27 -45.03
C GLY A 414 29.83 16.54 -45.36
N GLN A 415 29.86 15.85 -46.50
CA GLN A 415 31.10 15.25 -47.01
C GLN A 415 31.98 16.36 -47.59
N VAL A 416 33.10 16.63 -46.93
CA VAL A 416 34.17 17.48 -47.41
C VAL A 416 35.06 16.67 -48.33
N ARG A 417 35.28 17.17 -49.55
CA ARG A 417 36.24 16.64 -50.52
C ARG A 417 37.31 17.69 -50.76
N VAL A 418 38.57 17.28 -50.67
CA VAL A 418 39.74 18.10 -51.00
C VAL A 418 40.41 17.50 -52.23
N GLU A 419 40.79 18.32 -53.19
CA GLU A 419 41.53 17.93 -54.40
C GLU A 419 42.80 18.78 -54.56
N ASP A 420 43.91 18.13 -54.90
CA ASP A 420 45.23 18.77 -55.08
C ASP A 420 45.59 19.00 -56.57
N MET A 421 46.73 19.65 -56.82
CA MET A 421 47.24 19.93 -58.17
C MET A 421 47.50 18.69 -59.05
N ASN A 422 47.64 17.51 -58.45
CA ASN A 422 47.86 16.25 -59.14
C ASN A 422 46.58 15.40 -59.26
N GLY A 423 45.42 15.95 -58.87
CA GLY A 423 44.14 15.25 -58.87
C GLY A 423 43.99 14.24 -57.72
N ARG A 424 44.86 14.27 -56.71
CA ARG A 424 44.70 13.45 -55.50
C ARG A 424 43.55 14.00 -54.67
N THR A 425 42.75 13.09 -54.11
CA THR A 425 41.59 13.46 -53.30
C THR A 425 41.70 12.96 -51.87
N ALA A 426 41.25 13.79 -50.93
CA ALA A 426 41.03 13.40 -49.54
C ALA A 426 39.59 13.76 -49.13
N PHE A 427 39.06 13.02 -48.15
CA PHE A 427 37.68 13.16 -47.68
C PHE A 427 37.62 13.34 -46.17
N ALA A 428 36.63 14.08 -45.71
CA ALA A 428 36.24 14.17 -44.31
C ALA A 428 34.73 14.38 -44.19
N THR A 429 34.19 14.20 -42.99
CA THR A 429 32.80 14.55 -42.66
C THR A 429 32.80 15.64 -41.59
N THR A 430 31.91 16.61 -41.73
CA THR A 430 31.71 17.64 -40.71
C THR A 430 30.92 17.09 -39.53
N ASP A 431 31.32 17.48 -38.32
CA ASP A 431 30.61 17.14 -37.09
C ASP A 431 29.33 18.00 -36.89
N SER A 432 28.70 17.85 -35.72
CA SER A 432 27.51 18.62 -35.33
C SER A 432 27.74 20.14 -35.25
N GLN A 433 28.99 20.58 -35.15
CA GLN A 433 29.40 21.99 -35.12
C GLN A 433 29.97 22.44 -36.48
N GLY A 434 29.78 21.64 -37.54
CA GLY A 434 30.31 21.93 -38.87
C GLY A 434 31.84 21.85 -38.96
N TYR A 435 32.53 21.41 -37.91
CA TYR A 435 33.99 21.31 -37.89
C TYR A 435 34.42 19.98 -38.53
N TYR A 436 35.56 20.01 -39.23
CA TYR A 436 36.10 18.82 -39.87
C TYR A 436 37.63 18.82 -39.80
N ARG A 437 38.20 17.63 -39.94
CA ARG A 437 39.64 17.40 -40.10
C ARG A 437 39.88 16.43 -41.24
N VAL A 438 40.87 16.75 -42.05
CA VAL A 438 41.24 15.96 -43.22
C VAL A 438 42.75 15.80 -43.29
N LYS A 439 43.19 14.59 -43.61
CA LYS A 439 44.61 14.30 -43.80
C LYS A 439 45.03 14.69 -45.21
N LEU A 440 46.09 15.49 -45.30
CA LEU A 440 46.62 16.06 -46.54
C LEU A 440 48.00 15.49 -46.89
N THR A 441 48.37 14.37 -46.29
CA THR A 441 49.70 13.77 -46.45
C THR A 441 49.94 13.39 -47.91
N GLY A 442 51.02 13.92 -48.49
CA GLY A 442 51.36 13.71 -49.90
C GLY A 442 50.53 14.55 -50.89
N MET A 443 49.61 15.41 -50.45
CA MET A 443 48.93 16.34 -51.34
C MET A 443 49.83 17.53 -51.71
N VAL A 444 49.60 18.13 -52.86
CA VAL A 444 50.35 19.29 -53.38
C VAL A 444 49.42 20.48 -53.60
N PRO A 445 49.52 21.57 -52.81
CA PRO A 445 48.75 22.79 -53.02
C PRO A 445 49.02 23.45 -54.39
N PRO A 446 48.12 24.28 -54.93
CA PRO A 446 46.81 24.68 -54.37
C PRO A 446 45.81 23.52 -54.18
N LEU A 447 44.97 23.67 -53.17
CA LEU A 447 43.89 22.74 -52.84
C LEU A 447 42.55 23.36 -53.18
N VAL A 448 41.65 22.60 -53.79
CA VAL A 448 40.23 22.96 -53.93
C VAL A 448 39.42 22.09 -52.99
N LEU A 449 38.51 22.72 -52.24
CA LEU A 449 37.63 22.06 -51.30
C LEU A 449 36.19 22.18 -51.76
N SER A 450 35.38 21.16 -51.47
CA SER A 450 33.93 21.21 -51.62
C SER A 450 33.25 20.50 -50.47
N VAL A 451 32.12 21.03 -50.00
CA VAL A 451 31.21 20.35 -49.07
C VAL A 451 29.81 20.36 -49.63
N THR A 452 29.14 19.21 -49.57
CA THR A 452 27.74 19.08 -49.97
C THR A 452 26.84 19.24 -48.75
N ARG A 453 25.93 20.20 -48.80
CA ARG A 453 24.90 20.42 -47.78
C ARG A 453 23.78 19.38 -47.90
N SER A 454 22.98 19.23 -46.85
CA SER A 454 21.82 18.32 -46.84
C SER A 454 20.74 18.69 -47.86
N ASP A 455 20.66 19.96 -48.25
CA ASP A 455 19.78 20.48 -49.31
C ASP A 455 20.32 20.24 -50.74
N GLY A 456 21.48 19.58 -50.87
CA GLY A 456 22.15 19.29 -52.14
C GLY A 456 23.00 20.44 -52.69
N VAL A 457 23.01 21.61 -52.04
CA VAL A 457 23.86 22.72 -52.45
C VAL A 457 25.33 22.43 -52.12
N VAL A 458 26.22 22.61 -53.09
CA VAL A 458 27.66 22.43 -52.91
C VAL A 458 28.31 23.79 -52.65
N ARG A 459 29.01 23.91 -51.53
CA ARG A 459 29.91 25.04 -51.25
C ARG A 459 31.33 24.68 -51.59
N ARG A 460 32.08 25.63 -52.13
CA ARG A 460 33.47 25.47 -52.48
C ARG A 460 34.36 26.47 -51.75
N SER A 461 35.60 26.06 -51.60
CA SER A 461 36.67 26.87 -51.02
C SER A 461 37.98 26.45 -51.65
N PHE A 462 39.07 27.09 -51.28
CA PHE A 462 40.40 26.71 -51.70
C PHE A 462 41.44 27.15 -50.68
N SER A 463 42.64 26.58 -50.78
CA SER A 463 43.79 26.97 -49.96
C SER A 463 45.06 26.95 -50.81
N THR A 464 45.86 28.00 -50.70
CA THR A 464 47.21 28.06 -51.28
C THR A 464 48.31 27.93 -50.23
N GLN A 465 47.94 27.67 -48.97
CA GLN A 465 48.90 27.50 -47.88
C GLN A 465 49.82 26.29 -48.13
N ALA A 466 51.10 26.47 -47.83
CA ALA A 466 52.02 25.35 -47.76
C ALA A 466 51.59 24.39 -46.64
N LEU A 467 51.61 23.09 -46.94
CA LEU A 467 51.28 22.06 -45.96
C LEU A 467 52.33 21.99 -44.85
N ARG A 468 51.89 21.70 -43.63
CA ARG A 468 52.74 21.59 -42.44
C ARG A 468 52.84 20.13 -42.01
N ILE A 469 54.04 19.56 -42.03
CA ILE A 469 54.30 18.25 -41.41
C ILE A 469 54.09 18.37 -39.90
N ASN A 470 53.49 17.37 -39.26
CA ASN A 470 53.10 17.41 -37.85
C ASN A 470 52.23 18.63 -37.49
N GLY A 471 51.43 19.13 -38.43
CA GLY A 471 50.66 20.35 -38.24
C GLY A 471 49.40 20.42 -39.09
N TYR A 472 48.62 21.47 -38.81
CA TYR A 472 47.35 21.75 -39.46
C TYR A 472 47.42 23.07 -40.21
N ILE A 473 46.78 23.12 -41.38
CA ILE A 473 46.39 24.36 -42.05
C ILE A 473 44.89 24.58 -41.87
N PHE A 474 44.48 25.82 -41.62
CA PHE A 474 43.06 26.14 -41.54
C PHE A 474 42.46 26.21 -42.95
N MET A 475 41.27 25.64 -43.14
CA MET A 475 40.53 25.63 -44.40
C MET A 475 39.02 25.84 -44.14
N GLY A 476 38.57 27.09 -44.11
CA GLY A 476 37.15 27.42 -43.97
C GLY A 476 36.36 27.10 -45.25
N ILE A 477 35.13 26.59 -45.13
CA ILE A 477 34.21 26.43 -46.26
C ILE A 477 32.90 27.17 -45.98
N THR A 478 32.74 28.34 -46.58
CA THR A 478 31.59 29.23 -46.38
C THR A 478 31.09 29.76 -47.71
N GLY A 479 29.94 30.43 -47.70
CA GLY A 479 29.42 31.14 -48.86
C GLY A 479 30.35 32.27 -49.33
N LEU A 480 31.18 32.85 -48.44
CA LEU A 480 32.16 33.86 -48.86
C LEU A 480 33.38 33.23 -49.55
N THR A 481 33.87 32.08 -49.06
CA THR A 481 34.92 31.35 -49.78
C THR A 481 34.41 30.82 -51.12
N ASP A 482 33.13 30.45 -51.18
CA ASP A 482 32.45 30.04 -52.41
C ASP A 482 32.30 31.20 -53.40
N LYS A 483 32.01 32.41 -52.90
CA LYS A 483 32.01 33.64 -53.68
C LYS A 483 33.38 33.90 -54.32
N MET A 484 34.46 33.79 -53.55
CA MET A 484 35.83 33.92 -54.08
C MET A 484 36.14 32.82 -55.11
N ALA A 485 35.77 31.57 -54.82
CA ALA A 485 35.94 30.47 -55.76
C ALA A 485 35.20 30.72 -57.08
N SER A 486 33.99 31.26 -57.01
CA SER A 486 33.20 31.66 -58.18
C SER A 486 33.85 32.76 -58.99
N ASP A 487 34.36 33.82 -58.35
CA ASP A 487 34.96 34.95 -59.07
C ASP A 487 36.25 34.55 -59.79
N ILE A 488 37.08 33.70 -59.18
CA ILE A 488 38.30 33.16 -59.81
C ILE A 488 37.96 32.23 -60.98
N ALA A 489 36.99 31.33 -60.80
CA ALA A 489 36.56 30.42 -61.85
C ALA A 489 35.99 31.21 -63.06
N ARG A 490 35.22 32.26 -62.80
CA ARG A 490 34.68 33.16 -63.84
C ARG A 490 35.75 33.96 -64.57
N ALA A 491 36.76 34.45 -63.85
CA ALA A 491 37.92 35.07 -64.48
C ALA A 491 38.67 34.10 -65.41
N SER A 492 38.50 32.78 -65.20
CA SER A 492 39.03 31.70 -66.02
C SER A 492 38.02 31.11 -67.02
N GLY A 493 36.90 31.81 -67.28
CA GLY A 493 35.90 31.43 -68.29
C GLY A 493 34.86 30.39 -67.87
N GLN A 494 34.79 30.04 -66.57
CA GLN A 494 33.76 29.15 -66.03
C GLN A 494 32.50 29.94 -65.63
N SER A 495 31.37 29.25 -65.42
CA SER A 495 30.12 29.89 -64.99
C SER A 495 30.12 30.35 -63.54
N GLY A 496 30.82 29.62 -62.66
CA GLY A 496 30.92 29.94 -61.23
C GLY A 496 31.77 28.94 -60.47
N ALA A 497 31.59 28.88 -59.14
CA ALA A 497 32.42 28.08 -58.25
C ALA A 497 32.52 26.62 -58.72
N ALA A 498 31.41 26.12 -59.30
CA ALA A 498 31.21 25.02 -60.25
C ALA A 498 32.44 24.48 -61.01
N GLY A 499 33.22 25.39 -61.58
CA GLY A 499 34.33 25.08 -62.48
C GLY A 499 35.72 25.32 -61.88
N LEU A 500 35.84 25.74 -60.62
CA LEU A 500 37.15 25.98 -60.01
C LEU A 500 37.96 24.68 -59.96
N THR A 501 39.22 24.75 -60.39
CA THR A 501 40.19 23.65 -60.32
C THR A 501 41.49 24.11 -59.67
N PRO A 502 42.30 23.19 -59.11
CA PRO A 502 43.64 23.53 -58.61
C PRO A 502 44.51 24.22 -59.67
N ALA A 503 44.48 23.75 -60.92
CA ALA A 503 45.27 24.31 -62.02
C ALA A 503 44.93 25.78 -62.31
N MET A 504 43.66 26.17 -62.21
CA MET A 504 43.24 27.57 -62.35
C MET A 504 43.82 28.47 -61.26
N LEU A 505 43.88 27.98 -60.01
CA LEU A 505 44.46 28.71 -58.88
C LEU A 505 45.97 28.90 -59.07
N ALA A 506 46.67 27.86 -59.52
CA ALA A 506 48.10 27.93 -59.78
C ALA A 506 48.44 28.87 -60.95
N ALA A 507 47.61 28.89 -62.00
CA ALA A 507 47.82 29.74 -63.17
C ALA A 507 47.49 31.22 -62.93
N ASN A 508 46.59 31.53 -61.99
CA ASN A 508 46.04 32.88 -61.81
C ASN A 508 46.17 33.43 -60.37
N PRO A 509 47.37 33.58 -59.81
CA PRO A 509 47.54 34.08 -58.45
C PRO A 509 47.01 35.51 -58.24
N SER A 510 47.03 36.36 -59.26
CA SER A 510 46.46 37.71 -59.20
C SER A 510 44.93 37.71 -59.09
N ALA A 511 44.25 36.69 -59.63
CA ALA A 511 42.80 36.55 -59.51
C ALA A 511 42.38 36.28 -58.06
N ILE A 512 43.22 35.60 -57.26
CA ILE A 512 42.98 35.39 -55.83
C ILE A 512 42.98 36.72 -55.09
N THR A 513 43.99 37.57 -55.31
CA THR A 513 44.07 38.91 -54.70
C THR A 513 42.90 39.78 -55.14
N ALA A 514 42.57 39.79 -56.44
CA ALA A 514 41.45 40.55 -56.96
C ALA A 514 40.09 40.09 -56.38
N ALA A 515 39.88 38.78 -56.23
CA ALA A 515 38.67 38.23 -55.63
C ALA A 515 38.56 38.59 -54.13
N LEU A 516 39.67 38.55 -53.40
CA LEU A 516 39.71 38.96 -51.99
C LEU A 516 39.39 40.46 -51.83
N GLU A 517 40.01 41.31 -52.66
CA GLU A 517 39.77 42.75 -52.64
C GLU A 517 38.33 43.09 -53.03
N ALA A 518 37.80 42.46 -54.08
CA ALA A 518 36.40 42.62 -54.49
C ALA A 518 35.43 42.20 -53.38
N LEU A 519 35.70 41.09 -52.69
CA LEU A 519 34.88 40.62 -51.58
C LEU A 519 34.89 41.61 -50.40
N ARG A 520 36.06 42.13 -50.01
CA ARG A 520 36.19 43.11 -48.92
C ARG A 520 35.50 44.44 -49.23
N ASN A 521 35.54 44.84 -50.51
CA ASN A 521 34.95 46.08 -50.99
C ASN A 521 33.47 45.95 -51.35
N ASP A 522 32.91 44.74 -51.34
CA ASP A 522 31.48 44.53 -51.51
C ASP A 522 30.71 45.22 -50.36
N PRO A 523 29.82 46.18 -50.64
CA PRO A 523 29.13 46.93 -49.60
C PRO A 523 28.29 46.08 -48.66
N VAL A 524 27.72 44.97 -49.15
CA VAL A 524 26.90 44.06 -48.36
C VAL A 524 27.80 43.28 -47.39
N VAL A 525 28.90 42.72 -47.90
CA VAL A 525 29.87 41.96 -47.08
C VAL A 525 30.55 42.87 -46.06
N SER A 526 31.02 44.04 -46.47
CA SER A 526 31.71 45.01 -45.61
C SER A 526 30.83 45.50 -44.46
N ASN A 527 29.54 45.76 -44.73
CA ASN A 527 28.58 46.11 -43.70
C ASN A 527 28.32 44.95 -42.72
N ALA A 528 28.13 43.74 -43.22
CA ALA A 528 27.93 42.54 -42.39
C ALA A 528 29.13 42.29 -41.46
N LEU A 529 30.36 42.38 -41.98
CA LEU A 529 31.59 42.27 -41.19
C LEU A 529 31.66 43.35 -40.10
N THR A 530 31.32 44.60 -40.43
CA THR A 530 31.31 45.70 -39.46
C THR A 530 30.31 45.48 -38.33
N ILE A 531 29.08 45.07 -38.64
CA ILE A 531 28.04 44.72 -37.63
C ILE A 531 28.48 43.54 -36.75
N ALA A 532 29.25 42.62 -37.35
CA ALA A 532 29.80 41.47 -36.65
C ALA A 532 31.04 41.79 -35.80
N GLY A 533 31.57 43.02 -35.86
CA GLY A 533 32.77 43.43 -35.15
C GLY A 533 34.07 42.98 -35.80
N VAL A 534 34.04 42.61 -37.08
CA VAL A 534 35.19 42.19 -37.88
C VAL A 534 35.62 43.33 -38.79
N ASN A 535 36.91 43.68 -38.81
CA ASN A 535 37.42 44.73 -39.68
C ASN A 535 37.47 44.26 -41.15
N PRO A 536 36.69 44.86 -42.08
CA PRO A 536 36.64 44.43 -43.48
C PRO A 536 37.99 44.52 -44.19
N SER A 537 38.80 45.53 -43.88
CA SER A 537 40.07 45.79 -44.58
C SER A 537 41.13 44.71 -44.37
N SER A 538 41.11 44.04 -43.20
CA SER A 538 42.05 42.99 -42.82
C SER A 538 41.47 41.59 -42.91
N PHE A 539 40.17 41.45 -43.19
CA PHE A 539 39.45 40.19 -43.11
C PHE A 539 39.78 39.26 -44.29
N ASP A 540 40.22 38.03 -44.04
CA ASP A 540 40.43 37.03 -45.10
C ASP A 540 39.62 35.76 -44.80
N PRO A 541 38.56 35.46 -45.56
CA PRO A 541 37.70 34.32 -45.27
C PRO A 541 38.39 32.97 -45.48
N LEU A 542 39.51 32.90 -46.23
CA LEU A 542 40.24 31.65 -46.47
C LEU A 542 41.08 31.26 -45.26
N TYR A 543 41.57 32.26 -44.51
CA TYR A 543 42.61 32.06 -43.49
C TYR A 543 42.24 32.56 -42.10
N THR A 544 41.04 33.11 -41.92
CA THR A 544 40.51 33.51 -40.60
C THR A 544 39.83 32.32 -39.93
N PRO A 545 40.42 31.72 -38.88
CA PRO A 545 39.77 30.62 -38.17
C PRO A 545 38.49 31.10 -37.47
N PHE A 546 37.46 30.27 -37.48
CA PHE A 546 36.19 30.58 -36.82
C PHE A 546 35.47 29.32 -36.33
N ARG A 547 34.55 29.54 -35.39
CA ARG A 547 33.56 28.56 -34.93
C ARG A 547 32.17 29.07 -35.29
N LEU A 548 31.21 28.16 -35.38
CA LEU A 548 29.83 28.46 -35.72
C LEU A 548 29.03 28.73 -34.44
N ASP A 549 29.36 29.86 -33.79
CA ASP A 549 28.90 30.25 -32.47
C ASP A 549 28.13 31.58 -32.43
N GLY A 550 27.81 32.15 -33.59
CA GLY A 550 27.12 33.43 -33.74
C GLY A 550 27.99 34.65 -33.38
N THR A 551 29.32 34.51 -33.39
CA THR A 551 30.26 35.61 -33.11
C THR A 551 31.26 35.85 -34.25
N GLY A 552 31.88 37.03 -34.28
CA GLY A 552 32.97 37.35 -35.21
C GLY A 552 32.63 37.02 -36.67
N TYR A 553 33.42 36.17 -37.32
CA TYR A 553 33.17 35.81 -38.72
C TYR A 553 31.82 35.09 -38.90
N ASP A 554 31.43 34.20 -38.00
CA ASP A 554 30.15 33.49 -38.11
C ASP A 554 28.94 34.42 -38.02
N LYS A 555 28.99 35.39 -37.11
CA LYS A 555 27.98 36.45 -37.05
C LYS A 555 27.85 37.24 -38.36
N ALA A 556 28.95 37.42 -39.09
CA ALA A 556 28.89 38.06 -40.40
C ALA A 556 28.18 37.16 -41.43
N LEU A 557 28.39 35.84 -41.37
CA LEU A 557 27.70 34.88 -42.23
C LEU A 557 26.19 34.82 -41.94
N ASP A 558 25.78 34.94 -40.67
CA ASP A 558 24.37 35.02 -40.26
C ASP A 558 23.61 36.22 -40.87
N LEU A 559 24.34 37.27 -41.24
CA LEU A 559 23.77 38.49 -41.85
C LEU A 559 23.73 38.43 -43.37
N LEU A 560 24.13 37.31 -43.97
CA LEU A 560 24.30 37.17 -45.41
C LEU A 560 23.50 35.99 -45.96
N VAL A 561 22.97 36.18 -47.16
CA VAL A 561 22.36 35.13 -47.98
C VAL A 561 23.21 34.91 -49.21
N VAL A 562 23.79 33.72 -49.34
CA VAL A 562 24.65 33.36 -50.47
C VAL A 562 23.92 32.41 -51.41
N THR A 563 23.73 32.85 -52.65
CA THR A 563 22.96 32.13 -53.70
C THR A 563 23.75 32.04 -54.99
N VAL A 564 23.24 31.25 -55.95
CA VAL A 564 23.76 31.19 -57.32
C VAL A 564 22.76 31.87 -58.23
N ASP A 565 23.22 32.82 -59.06
CA ASP A 565 22.36 33.52 -60.01
C ASP A 565 22.14 32.73 -61.31
N ALA A 566 21.34 33.27 -62.22
CA ALA A 566 21.02 32.61 -63.50
C ALA A 566 22.23 32.41 -64.43
N SER A 567 23.34 33.13 -64.20
CA SER A 567 24.59 32.95 -64.95
C SER A 567 25.48 31.85 -64.35
N GLY A 568 25.11 31.31 -63.19
CA GLY A 568 25.89 30.34 -62.44
C GLY A 568 26.87 30.98 -61.45
N ALA A 569 26.88 32.31 -61.31
CA ALA A 569 27.78 33.00 -60.40
C ALA A 569 27.27 32.95 -58.97
N THR A 570 28.17 32.75 -58.01
CA THR A 570 27.86 32.94 -56.59
C THR A 570 27.68 34.43 -56.31
N VAL A 571 26.55 34.79 -55.70
CA VAL A 571 26.17 36.15 -55.33
C VAL A 571 25.83 36.22 -53.84
N VAL A 572 26.23 37.32 -53.21
CA VAL A 572 26.00 37.59 -51.79
C VAL A 572 24.93 38.68 -51.68
N LYS A 573 23.97 38.47 -50.78
CA LYS A 573 22.87 39.41 -50.49
C LYS A 573 22.79 39.63 -48.98
N SER A 574 22.21 40.75 -48.57
CA SER A 574 21.85 40.95 -47.15
C SER A 574 20.71 40.00 -46.77
N VAL A 575 20.62 39.60 -45.50
CA VAL A 575 19.39 38.99 -44.96
C VAL A 575 18.21 39.97 -44.90
N ASP A 576 18.50 41.28 -44.91
CA ASP A 576 17.49 42.32 -45.03
C ASP A 576 16.97 42.43 -46.46
N CYS A 577 15.73 42.87 -46.60
CA CYS A 577 15.08 43.02 -47.88
C CYS A 577 15.13 44.47 -48.35
N PRO A 578 15.31 44.75 -49.65
CA PRO A 578 15.08 46.09 -50.17
C PRO A 578 13.61 46.48 -49.97
N ALA A 579 13.35 47.77 -49.79
CA ALA A 579 11.99 48.31 -49.81
C ALA A 579 11.26 47.92 -51.13
N PRO A 580 9.94 47.67 -51.09
CA PRO A 580 9.17 47.39 -52.30
C PRO A 580 9.24 48.59 -53.26
N SER A 581 9.23 48.35 -54.57
CA SER A 581 9.13 49.46 -55.52
C SER A 581 7.73 50.09 -55.57
N SER A 582 6.70 49.31 -55.26
CA SER A 582 5.28 49.71 -55.27
C SER A 582 4.40 48.62 -54.68
N TRP A 583 3.14 48.94 -54.36
CA TRP A 583 2.08 47.96 -54.09
C TRP A 583 0.78 48.35 -54.81
N THR A 584 -0.06 47.37 -55.11
CA THR A 584 -1.30 47.58 -55.88
C THR A 584 -2.50 47.08 -55.08
N VAL A 585 -3.59 47.87 -55.07
CA VAL A 585 -4.91 47.49 -54.54
C VAL A 585 -5.95 47.77 -55.62
N GLY A 586 -6.58 46.71 -56.14
CA GLY A 586 -7.46 46.83 -57.30
C GLY A 586 -6.69 47.30 -58.53
N ASN A 587 -7.05 48.47 -59.07
CA ASN A 587 -6.40 49.11 -60.21
C ASN A 587 -5.49 50.30 -59.83
N LEU A 588 -5.30 50.55 -58.53
CA LEU A 588 -4.48 51.65 -58.02
C LEU A 588 -3.13 51.14 -57.57
N THR A 589 -2.06 51.85 -57.94
CA THR A 589 -0.68 51.54 -57.55
C THR A 589 -0.13 52.67 -56.71
N CYS A 590 0.33 52.33 -55.51
CA CYS A 590 0.96 53.23 -54.57
C CYS A 590 2.48 52.95 -54.52
N VAL A 591 3.28 53.98 -54.28
CA VAL A 591 4.75 53.95 -54.27
C VAL A 591 5.25 54.49 -52.93
N PRO A 592 6.20 53.80 -52.25
CA PRO A 592 6.75 54.30 -51.00
C PRO A 592 7.24 55.75 -51.06
N ASP A 593 7.05 56.47 -49.96
CA ASP A 593 7.53 57.83 -49.81
C ASP A 593 9.05 57.87 -49.63
N PRO A 594 9.74 58.93 -50.09
CA PRO A 594 11.19 59.04 -49.92
C PRO A 594 11.68 59.04 -48.46
N SER A 595 10.79 59.31 -47.50
CA SER A 595 11.08 59.28 -46.07
C SER A 595 10.94 57.88 -45.44
N ASP A 596 10.35 56.92 -46.15
CA ASP A 596 10.24 55.56 -45.65
C ASP A 596 11.62 54.86 -45.62
N PRO A 597 11.81 53.86 -44.75
CA PRO A 597 13.04 53.09 -44.70
C PRO A 597 13.36 52.41 -46.04
N LEU A 598 14.61 52.50 -46.51
CA LEU A 598 15.04 51.85 -47.76
C LEU A 598 15.20 50.33 -47.64
N ILE A 599 15.13 49.80 -46.42
CA ILE A 599 15.29 48.38 -46.09
C ILE A 599 14.19 47.92 -45.15
N VAL A 600 13.80 46.66 -45.28
CA VAL A 600 12.97 45.93 -44.31
C VAL A 600 13.91 44.97 -43.58
N PRO A 601 14.20 45.19 -42.30
CA PRO A 601 15.12 44.33 -41.55
C PRO A 601 14.61 42.89 -41.48
N ASN A 602 15.52 41.92 -41.49
CA ASN A 602 15.19 40.51 -41.31
C ASN A 602 14.36 40.28 -40.02
N ASP A 603 13.34 39.41 -40.10
CA ASP A 603 12.38 39.10 -39.03
C ASP A 603 11.60 40.31 -38.50
N ARG A 604 11.51 41.38 -39.28
CA ARG A 604 10.72 42.58 -38.96
C ARG A 604 9.73 42.89 -40.07
N SER A 605 8.73 43.69 -39.70
CA SER A 605 7.77 44.29 -40.63
C SER A 605 7.91 45.81 -40.61
N VAL A 606 7.88 46.42 -41.79
CA VAL A 606 7.92 47.87 -41.97
C VAL A 606 6.65 48.30 -42.71
N VAL A 607 6.04 49.40 -42.25
CA VAL A 607 4.89 50.03 -42.91
C VAL A 607 5.42 51.12 -43.82
N PHE A 608 5.04 51.04 -45.09
CA PHE A 608 5.32 52.04 -46.11
C PHE A 608 4.09 52.89 -46.37
N HIS A 609 4.32 54.14 -46.73
CA HIS A 609 3.30 55.16 -46.95
C HIS A 609 3.45 55.72 -48.36
N ASP A 610 2.33 55.99 -49.02
CA ASP A 610 2.28 56.84 -50.21
C ASP A 610 1.38 58.03 -49.87
N THR A 611 2.00 59.20 -49.73
CA THR A 611 1.28 60.44 -49.39
C THR A 611 1.10 61.36 -50.59
N ARG A 612 1.48 60.93 -51.81
CA ARG A 612 1.50 61.77 -53.01
C ARG A 612 0.31 61.49 -53.93
N ALA A 613 -0.54 62.50 -54.14
CA ALA A 613 -1.62 62.42 -55.12
C ALA A 613 -1.13 61.96 -56.52
N PRO A 614 -1.94 61.19 -57.29
CA PRO A 614 -3.38 60.95 -57.09
C PRO A 614 -3.71 59.80 -56.14
N ASN A 615 -2.75 58.92 -55.82
CA ASN A 615 -3.00 57.74 -55.01
C ASN A 615 -2.41 57.94 -53.61
N THR A 616 -3.15 57.60 -52.58
CA THR A 616 -2.63 57.61 -51.20
C THR A 616 -2.91 56.30 -50.52
N GLY A 617 -1.99 55.83 -49.70
CA GLY A 617 -2.11 54.50 -49.15
C GLY A 617 -1.01 54.11 -48.18
N THR A 618 -1.19 52.93 -47.61
CA THR A 618 -0.21 52.30 -46.73
C THR A 618 -0.18 50.80 -46.98
N ALA A 619 0.99 50.19 -46.84
CA ALA A 619 1.13 48.74 -46.87
C ALA A 619 2.28 48.30 -45.97
N ALA A 620 2.07 47.21 -45.25
CA ALA A 620 3.14 46.58 -44.48
C ALA A 620 3.84 45.48 -45.30
N PHE A 621 5.15 45.36 -45.15
CA PHE A 621 5.93 44.27 -45.71
C PHE A 621 6.83 43.67 -44.64
N SER A 622 6.96 42.35 -44.64
CA SER A 622 7.83 41.60 -43.73
C SER A 622 9.01 41.04 -44.50
N CYS A 623 10.19 40.99 -43.90
CA CYS A 623 11.35 40.33 -44.48
C CYS A 623 11.70 39.07 -43.72
N LEU A 624 11.96 37.97 -44.43
CA LEU A 624 12.53 36.75 -43.86
C LEU A 624 13.62 36.23 -44.81
N LYS A 625 14.87 36.28 -44.37
CA LYS A 625 16.07 35.81 -45.07
C LYS A 625 16.14 36.28 -46.53
N ALA A 626 16.13 37.60 -46.73
CA ALA A 626 16.17 38.27 -48.04
C ALA A 626 14.92 38.04 -48.93
N VAL A 627 13.87 37.40 -48.40
CA VAL A 627 12.59 37.25 -49.09
C VAL A 627 11.58 38.23 -48.50
N LEU A 628 11.08 39.14 -49.34
CA LEU A 628 10.09 40.14 -48.97
C LEU A 628 8.67 39.53 -49.10
N TYR A 629 7.90 39.57 -48.02
CA TYR A 629 6.52 39.09 -47.94
C TYR A 629 5.56 40.28 -47.80
N GLY A 630 4.48 40.24 -48.56
CA GLY A 630 3.45 41.27 -48.56
C GLY A 630 2.92 41.55 -49.98
N PRO A 631 2.11 42.61 -50.13
CA PRO A 631 1.73 43.54 -49.08
C PRO A 631 0.74 42.94 -48.05
N ILE A 632 0.87 43.35 -46.78
CA ILE A 632 -0.01 42.97 -45.67
C ILE A 632 -0.92 44.15 -45.35
N LEU A 633 -2.24 43.89 -45.33
CA LEU A 633 -3.29 44.90 -45.14
C LEU A 633 -3.12 46.14 -46.04
N PRO A 634 -2.92 45.98 -47.37
CA PRO A 634 -2.66 47.12 -48.23
C PRO A 634 -3.88 48.03 -48.35
N SER A 635 -3.62 49.33 -48.36
CA SER A 635 -4.54 50.37 -48.79
C SER A 635 -3.91 51.19 -49.90
N CYS A 636 -4.70 51.54 -50.90
CA CYS A 636 -4.36 52.49 -51.95
C CYS A 636 -5.69 53.08 -52.45
N LYS A 637 -5.82 54.40 -52.43
CA LYS A 637 -7.07 55.13 -52.68
C LYS A 637 -6.82 56.37 -53.53
#